data_AF-A0A0F7K3K6-F1
#
_entry.id   AF-A0A0F7K3K6-F1
#
_cell.length_a   1.000
_cell.length_b   1.000
_cell.length_c   1.000
_cell.angle_alpha   90.00
_cell.angle_beta   90.00
_cell.angle_gamma   90.00
#
_symmetry.space_group_name_H-M   'P 1'
#
loop_
_entity.id
_entity.type
_entity.pdbx_description
1 polymer ?
#
loop_
_entity_poly.entity_id
_entity_poly.type
_entity_poly.pdbx_seq_one_letter_code
_entity_poly.pdbx_strand_id
1 'polypeptide(L)'
;MSQELQTVPIRSSLTRPRLIAGAERELFLFLLLICTSLVFVLMSLPAAIAGVIIWSGGYWALREMAKGDPMMSKIFFRHIRYRPFYRARSSRTVIDQKKGKKKQCYS
;
A
#
# COMPACT_ATOMS: atom_id res chain seq x y z
N MET A 1 37.33 24.97 9.26
CA MET A 1 36.59 24.04 8.36
C MET A 1 35.11 24.27 8.58
N SER A 2 34.53 25.22 7.85
CA SER A 2 33.11 25.55 7.94
C SER A 2 32.31 24.51 7.16
N GLN A 3 31.44 23.77 7.85
CA GLN A 3 30.50 22.83 7.23
C GLN A 3 29.31 23.64 6.69
N GLU A 4 29.39 24.04 5.42
CA GLU A 4 28.23 24.54 4.67
C GLU A 4 27.24 23.40 4.44
N LEU A 5 26.03 23.52 4.98
CA LEU A 5 24.94 22.56 4.74
C LEU A 5 24.56 22.62 3.26
N GLN A 6 25.00 21.64 2.46
CA GLN A 6 24.54 21.49 1.09
C GLN A 6 23.06 21.07 1.09
N THR A 7 22.17 21.98 0.69
CA THR A 7 20.75 21.70 0.52
C THR A 7 20.51 21.08 -0.86
N VAL A 8 20.34 19.76 -0.91
CA VAL A 8 19.96 19.07 -2.15
C VAL A 8 18.46 19.28 -2.40
N PRO A 9 18.04 19.78 -3.58
CA PRO A 9 16.63 19.95 -3.90
C PRO A 9 15.95 18.58 -3.99
N ILE A 10 15.09 18.28 -3.02
CA ILE A 10 14.30 17.05 -2.97
C ILE A 10 13.24 17.13 -4.08
N ARG A 11 13.45 16.41 -5.18
CA ARG A 11 12.48 16.37 -6.30
C ARG A 11 11.27 15.51 -5.92
N SER A 12 10.09 16.12 -5.98
CA SER A 12 8.79 15.49 -5.70
C SER A 12 8.42 14.33 -6.66
N SER A 13 9.17 14.14 -7.74
CA SER A 13 9.04 12.99 -8.64
C SER A 13 9.44 11.65 -8.00
N LEU A 14 10.26 11.66 -6.94
CA LEU A 14 10.61 10.44 -6.18
C LEU A 14 9.54 10.01 -5.18
N THR A 15 8.63 10.91 -4.80
CA THR A 15 7.60 10.66 -3.78
C THR A 15 6.25 10.28 -4.36
N ARG A 16 6.02 10.52 -5.67
CA ARG A 16 4.76 10.15 -6.30
C ARG A 16 4.72 8.63 -6.51
N PRO A 17 3.79 7.90 -5.87
CA PRO A 17 3.59 6.50 -6.20
C PRO A 17 3.27 6.41 -7.69
N ARG A 18 3.98 5.54 -8.41
CA ARG A 18 3.83 5.33 -9.85
C ARG A 18 2.53 4.58 -10.12
N LEU A 19 1.42 5.32 -10.17
CA LEU A 19 0.12 4.81 -10.62
C LEU A 19 0.13 4.68 -12.14
N ILE A 20 0.08 3.46 -12.65
CA ILE A 20 -0.13 3.22 -14.08
C ILE A 20 -1.63 3.38 -14.33
N ALA A 21 -2.04 4.41 -15.06
CA ALA A 21 -3.42 4.67 -15.46
C ALA A 21 -4.45 4.80 -14.31
N GLY A 22 -4.04 5.26 -13.12
CA GLY A 22 -4.97 5.46 -12.00
C GLY A 22 -5.57 4.17 -11.44
N ALA A 23 -5.05 3.00 -11.81
CA ALA A 23 -5.47 1.71 -11.32
C ALA A 23 -4.26 0.83 -10.97
N GLU A 24 -4.43 -0.02 -9.97
CA GLU A 24 -3.38 -0.87 -9.46
C GLU A 24 -3.21 -2.05 -10.42
N ARG A 25 -2.12 -2.01 -11.19
CA ARG A 25 -1.81 -2.98 -12.26
C ARG A 25 -1.84 -4.43 -11.76
N GLU A 26 -1.54 -4.65 -10.49
CA GLU A 26 -1.55 -5.96 -9.84
C GLU A 26 -2.97 -6.54 -9.74
N LEU A 27 -3.98 -5.74 -9.34
CA LEU A 27 -5.36 -6.22 -9.20
C LEU A 27 -5.97 -6.61 -10.56
N PHE A 28 -5.67 -5.82 -11.60
CA PHE A 28 -6.11 -6.15 -12.95
C PHE A 28 -5.55 -7.50 -13.42
N LEU A 29 -4.26 -7.75 -13.17
CA LEU A 29 -3.60 -9.02 -13.54
C LEU A 29 -4.19 -10.21 -12.78
N PHE A 30 -4.49 -10.06 -11.49
CA PHE A 30 -5.14 -11.13 -10.71
C PHE A 30 -6.55 -11.44 -11.19
N LEU A 31 -7.35 -10.42 -11.49
CA LEU A 31 -8.72 -10.59 -12.00
C LEU A 31 -8.73 -11.30 -13.37
N LEU A 32 -7.80 -10.91 -14.25
CA LEU A 32 -7.61 -11.57 -15.55
C LEU A 32 -7.22 -13.04 -15.38
N LEU A 33 -6.26 -13.33 -14.50
CA LEU A 33 -5.78 -14.69 -14.24
C LEU A 33 -6.92 -15.58 -13.70
N ILE A 34 -7.66 -15.11 -12.70
CA ILE A 34 -8.77 -15.87 -12.12
C ILE A 34 -9.87 -16.10 -13.16
N CYS A 35 -10.27 -15.06 -13.90
CA CYS A 35 -11.36 -15.19 -14.86
C CYS A 35 -10.99 -16.09 -16.05
N THR A 36 -9.78 -15.95 -16.60
CA THR A 36 -9.30 -16.83 -17.67
C THR A 36 -9.18 -18.27 -17.20
N SER A 37 -8.70 -18.50 -15.97
CA SER A 37 -8.65 -19.85 -15.38
C SER A 37 -10.05 -20.46 -15.22
N LEU A 38 -11.05 -19.68 -14.82
CA LEU A 38 -12.43 -20.13 -14.66
C LEU A 38 -13.05 -20.56 -16.00
N VAL A 39 -12.84 -19.75 -17.06
CA VAL A 39 -13.33 -20.07 -18.41
C VAL A 39 -12.67 -21.34 -18.96
N PHE A 40 -11.37 -21.52 -18.71
CA PHE A 40 -10.62 -22.70 -19.15
C PHE A 40 -11.17 -24.00 -18.54
N VAL A 41 -11.57 -23.98 -17.26
CA VAL A 41 -12.10 -25.17 -16.57
C VAL A 41 -13.45 -25.62 -17.14
N LEU A 42 -14.33 -24.69 -17.56
CA LEU A 42 -15.70 -25.02 -17.93
C LEU A 42 -15.89 -25.40 -19.41
N MET A 43 -14.88 -25.19 -20.27
CA MET A 43 -14.78 -25.53 -21.71
C MET A 43 -16.13 -25.65 -22.46
N SER A 44 -17.03 -24.67 -22.29
CA SER A 44 -18.38 -24.67 -22.83
C SER A 44 -18.77 -23.26 -23.29
N LEU A 45 -19.53 -23.17 -24.40
CA LEU A 45 -20.03 -21.91 -24.96
C LEU A 45 -20.74 -21.00 -23.95
N PRO A 46 -21.67 -21.49 -23.10
CA PRO A 46 -22.30 -20.63 -22.08
C PRO A 46 -21.31 -20.10 -21.04
N ALA A 47 -20.29 -20.88 -20.68
CA ALA A 47 -19.28 -20.46 -19.73
C ALA A 47 -18.38 -19.33 -20.27
N ALA A 48 -18.10 -19.31 -21.57
CA ALA A 48 -17.36 -18.21 -22.20
C ALA A 48 -18.11 -16.88 -22.06
N ILE A 49 -19.43 -16.88 -22.32
CA ILE A 49 -20.28 -15.69 -22.21
C ILE A 49 -20.37 -15.22 -20.75
N ALA A 50 -20.62 -16.15 -19.82
CA ALA A 50 -20.65 -15.84 -18.40
C ALA A 50 -19.31 -15.28 -17.90
N GLY A 51 -18.19 -15.85 -18.36
CA GLY A 51 -16.84 -15.37 -18.04
C GLY A 51 -16.59 -13.94 -18.52
N VAL A 52 -16.97 -13.58 -19.74
CA VAL A 52 -16.82 -12.21 -20.25
C VAL A 52 -17.66 -11.20 -19.46
N ILE A 53 -18.87 -11.58 -19.04
CA ILE A 53 -19.74 -10.73 -18.21
C ILE A 53 -19.10 -10.51 -16.82
N ILE A 54 -18.62 -11.58 -16.18
CA ILE A 54 -17.96 -11.50 -14.88
C ILE A 54 -16.67 -10.69 -14.96
N TRP A 55 -15.87 -10.89 -16.01
CA TRP A 55 -14.63 -10.17 -16.25
C TRP A 55 -14.87 -8.67 -16.44
N SER A 56 -15.81 -8.31 -17.31
CA SER A 56 -16.14 -6.91 -17.60
C SER A 56 -16.73 -6.21 -16.38
N GLY A 57 -17.64 -6.85 -15.64
CA GLY A 57 -18.19 -6.33 -14.40
C GLY A 57 -17.13 -6.14 -13.31
N GLY A 58 -16.27 -7.15 -13.11
CA GLY A 58 -15.15 -7.08 -12.16
C GLY A 58 -14.17 -5.98 -12.52
N TYR A 59 -13.80 -5.85 -13.80
CA TYR A 59 -12.92 -4.79 -14.28
C TYR A 59 -13.51 -3.39 -14.04
N TRP A 60 -14.81 -3.22 -14.31
CA TRP A 60 -15.50 -1.96 -14.12
C TRP A 60 -15.56 -1.57 -12.63
N ALA A 61 -15.86 -2.52 -11.74
CA ALA A 61 -15.86 -2.32 -10.29
C ALA A 61 -14.48 -1.93 -9.76
N LEU A 62 -13.41 -2.62 -10.20
CA LEU A 62 -12.04 -2.29 -9.84
C LEU A 62 -11.64 -0.89 -10.30
N ARG A 63 -12.07 -0.48 -11.50
CA ARG A 63 -11.82 0.85 -12.05
C ARG A 63 -12.52 1.94 -11.24
N GLU A 64 -13.76 1.72 -10.81
CA GLU A 64 -14.47 2.66 -9.95
C GLU A 64 -13.87 2.74 -8.55
N MET A 65 -13.47 1.60 -7.95
CA MET A 65 -12.75 1.60 -6.67
C MET A 65 -11.41 2.34 -6.75
N ALA A 66 -10.65 2.16 -7.83
CA ALA A 66 -9.36 2.82 -8.01
C ALA A 66 -9.47 4.34 -8.19
N LYS A 67 -10.59 4.83 -8.74
CA LYS A 67 -10.89 6.28 -8.77
C LYS A 67 -11.17 6.84 -7.37
N GLY A 68 -11.71 6.03 -6.47
CA GLY A 68 -12.07 6.44 -5.10
C GLY A 68 -10.86 6.61 -4.19
N ASP A 69 -9.93 5.64 -4.16
CA ASP A 69 -8.72 5.75 -3.34
C ASP A 69 -7.51 5.00 -3.94
N PRO A 70 -6.57 5.73 -4.59
CA PRO A 70 -5.37 5.14 -5.20
C PRO A 70 -4.34 4.63 -4.19
N MET A 71 -4.51 4.90 -2.89
CA MET A 71 -3.62 4.42 -1.83
C MET A 71 -4.13 3.11 -1.21
N MET A 72 -5.34 2.66 -1.58
CA MET A 72 -6.05 1.59 -0.90
C MET A 72 -5.32 0.25 -0.97
N SER A 73 -4.73 -0.20 -2.10
CA SER A 73 -3.99 -1.48 -2.06
C SER A 73 -2.73 -1.41 -1.23
N LYS A 74 -2.05 -0.27 -1.20
CA LYS A 74 -0.84 -0.13 -0.38
C LYS A 74 -1.19 -0.27 1.11
N ILE A 75 -2.34 0.26 1.51
CA ILE A 75 -2.89 0.11 2.86
C ILE A 75 -3.41 -1.31 3.06
N PHE A 76 -4.06 -1.91 2.07
CA PHE A 76 -4.65 -3.26 2.13
C PHE A 76 -3.59 -4.35 2.31
N PHE A 77 -2.52 -4.34 1.51
CA PHE A 77 -1.39 -5.27 1.68
C PHE A 77 -0.71 -5.08 3.03
N ARG A 78 -0.62 -3.83 3.49
CA ARG A 78 -0.08 -3.52 4.81
C ARG A 78 -1.00 -3.99 5.93
N HIS A 79 -2.31 -3.86 5.77
CA HIS A 79 -3.35 -4.36 6.66
C HIS A 79 -3.31 -5.88 6.78
N ILE A 80 -3.23 -6.61 5.66
CA ILE A 80 -3.11 -8.08 5.65
C ILE A 80 -1.82 -8.53 6.35
N ARG A 81 -0.72 -7.78 6.17
CA ARG A 81 0.56 -8.09 6.81
C ARG A 81 0.59 -7.73 8.30
N TYR A 82 -0.30 -6.87 8.79
CA TYR A 82 -0.37 -6.53 10.19
C TYR A 82 -0.97 -7.68 11.00
N ARG A 83 -0.34 -7.99 12.14
CA ARG A 83 -0.94 -8.93 13.09
C ARG A 83 -2.23 -8.30 13.66
N PRO A 84 -3.29 -9.11 13.88
CA PRO A 84 -4.57 -8.63 14.41
C PRO A 84 -4.42 -7.96 15.77
N PHE A 85 -3.36 -8.30 16.50
CA PHE A 85 -3.04 -7.71 17.79
C PHE A 85 -1.62 -7.16 17.79
N TYR A 86 -1.49 -5.83 17.76
CA TYR A 86 -0.23 -5.15 18.06
C TYR A 86 -0.21 -4.85 19.56
N ARG A 87 0.56 -5.63 20.31
CA ARG A 87 0.71 -5.41 21.75
C ARG A 87 1.25 -4.01 21.96
N ALA A 88 0.53 -3.17 22.70
CA ALA A 88 0.96 -1.81 22.99
C ALA A 88 2.32 -1.86 23.70
N ARG A 89 3.39 -1.59 22.97
CA ARG A 89 4.67 -1.22 23.58
C ARG A 89 4.45 0.18 24.10
N SER A 90 3.96 0.26 25.34
CA SER A 90 3.88 1.50 26.08
C SER A 90 5.20 2.24 25.91
N SER A 91 5.05 3.47 25.44
CA SER A 91 6.03 4.53 25.40
C SER A 91 7.27 4.25 26.23
N ARG A 92 8.44 4.47 25.62
CA ARG A 92 9.71 4.65 26.32
C ARG A 92 9.51 5.79 27.32
N THR A 93 9.07 5.44 28.51
CA THR A 93 8.89 6.33 29.64
C THR A 93 10.27 6.86 30.00
N VAL A 94 10.59 8.04 29.48
CA VAL A 94 11.74 8.88 29.87
C VAL A 94 11.61 9.40 31.32
N ILE A 95 10.80 8.76 32.18
CA ILE A 95 10.66 9.10 33.59
C ILE A 95 11.75 8.47 34.48
N ASP A 96 12.70 7.67 33.96
CA ASP A 96 13.74 7.05 34.80
C ASP A 96 15.18 7.60 34.63
N GLN A 97 15.55 8.21 33.49
CA GLN A 97 16.97 8.59 33.24
C GLN A 97 17.34 10.04 33.59
N LYS A 98 16.39 10.89 34.02
CA LYS A 98 16.65 12.30 34.37
C LYS A 98 16.74 12.60 35.87
N LYS A 99 16.93 11.59 36.74
CA LYS A 99 17.17 11.80 38.17
C LYS A 99 18.65 11.82 38.59
N GLY A 100 19.59 11.50 37.68
CA GLY A 100 21.02 11.36 38.00
C GLY A 100 22.01 12.31 37.30
N LYS A 101 21.62 13.13 36.32
CA LYS A 101 22.55 13.98 35.52
C LYS A 101 22.12 15.44 35.34
N LYS A 102 21.53 16.06 36.37
CA LYS A 102 21.26 17.51 36.40
C LYS A 102 21.98 18.23 37.57
N LYS A 103 23.16 17.75 37.97
CA LYS A 103 23.99 18.39 39.00
C LYS A 103 25.45 18.66 38.59
N GLN A 104 25.80 18.59 37.30
CA GLN A 104 27.16 18.89 36.86
C GLN A 104 27.18 20.15 35.98
N CYS A 105 27.61 21.24 36.62
CA CYS A 105 28.32 22.39 36.07
C CYS A 105 27.71 23.12 34.85
N TYR A 106 26.94 24.18 35.15
CA TYR A 106 27.25 25.49 34.59
C TYR A 106 28.24 26.15 35.57
N SER A 107 29.49 26.26 35.16
CA SER A 107 30.51 27.17 35.68
C SER A 107 31.24 27.75 34.48
#